data_AF-A0A814RYM5-F1
#
_entry.id   AF-A0A814RYM5-F1
#
_cell.length_a   1.000
_cell.length_b   1.000
_cell.length_c   1.000
_cell.angle_alpha   90.00
_cell.angle_beta   90.00
_cell.angle_gamma   90.00
#
_symmetry.space_group_name_H-M   'P 1'
#
loop_
_entity.id
_entity.type
_entity.pdbx_description
1 polymer ?
#
loop_
_entity_poly.entity_id
_entity_poly.type
_entity_poly.pdbx_seq_one_letter_code
_entity_poly.pdbx_strand_id
1 'polypeptide(L)'
;MDVMVLYRMIPQTEGIMSIKKLLDYFKIKKLNGKYFHQVHVGAMGSTLTLTIANCYMYFYERDIVKQVNNSNGLYLRCIDDILIIINWPIQHLSKQINRWNELDLIIKLKAQVGHSTNFLDLYIENKNGELFTKLYHKPSYEAYYLPFNGVHPIHAYENEYSICYVNSCD
;
A
#
# COMPACT_ATOMS: atom_id res chain seq x y z
N MET A 1 2.08 -0.26 -7.13
CA MET A 1 2.58 -1.01 -5.97
C MET A 1 3.91 -0.41 -5.56
N ASP A 2 3.92 0.54 -4.61
CA ASP A 2 5.07 1.39 -4.20
C ASP A 2 4.68 2.26 -2.95
N VAL A 3 5.21 2.21 -1.70
CA VAL A 3 6.44 1.56 -1.17
C VAL A 3 6.54 1.52 0.43
N MET A 4 5.81 0.74 1.30
CA MET A 4 6.03 0.44 2.81
C MET A 4 4.75 0.01 3.66
N VAL A 5 4.75 -0.17 5.02
CA VAL A 5 3.93 -1.10 5.90
C VAL A 5 2.81 -0.54 6.84
N LEU A 6 1.88 -1.40 7.38
CA LEU A 6 1.65 -1.73 8.84
C LEU A 6 0.61 -2.89 9.12
N TYR A 7 0.56 -3.41 10.37
CA TYR A 7 -0.18 -4.57 10.95
C TYR A 7 -1.75 -4.50 10.93
N ARG A 8 -2.55 -5.58 11.07
CA ARG A 8 -2.61 -6.58 12.18
C ARG A 8 -3.54 -7.80 11.89
N MET A 9 -3.10 -9.04 12.21
CA MET A 9 -3.92 -10.28 12.36
C MET A 9 -4.69 -10.80 11.10
N ILE A 10 -5.33 -11.98 11.01
CA ILE A 10 -5.51 -13.19 11.88
C ILE A 10 -5.23 -14.46 11.01
N PRO A 11 -4.66 -15.57 11.52
CA PRO A 11 -4.60 -16.85 10.77
C PRO A 11 -5.91 -17.65 10.87
N GLN A 12 -6.45 -18.10 9.72
CA GLN A 12 -7.44 -19.20 9.67
C GLN A 12 -7.10 -20.18 8.54
N THR A 13 -6.74 -21.40 8.92
CA THR A 13 -6.70 -22.58 8.06
C THR A 13 -8.12 -22.97 7.62
N GLU A 14 -8.23 -23.84 6.59
CA GLU A 14 -9.49 -24.37 5.99
C GLU A 14 -10.28 -23.47 5.02
N GLY A 15 -9.87 -22.22 4.76
CA GLY A 15 -10.62 -21.29 3.89
C GLY A 15 -10.75 -21.62 2.38
N ILE A 16 -10.01 -22.61 1.84
CA ILE A 16 -9.79 -22.77 0.38
C ILE A 16 -11.09 -23.03 -0.41
N MET A 17 -11.99 -23.87 0.10
CA MET A 17 -13.26 -24.20 -0.58
C MET A 17 -14.19 -22.97 -0.63
N SER A 18 -14.20 -22.17 0.43
CA SER A 18 -15.02 -20.96 0.56
C SER A 18 -14.56 -19.85 -0.37
N ILE A 19 -13.24 -19.66 -0.51
CA ILE A 19 -12.64 -18.61 -1.37
C ILE A 19 -13.09 -18.77 -2.83
N LYS A 20 -13.20 -19.99 -3.38
CA LYS A 20 -13.71 -20.18 -4.76
C LYS A 20 -15.13 -19.67 -4.94
N LYS A 21 -16.08 -20.09 -4.09
CA LYS A 21 -17.47 -19.62 -4.15
C LYS A 21 -17.58 -18.09 -3.96
N LEU A 22 -16.73 -17.53 -3.11
CA LEU A 22 -16.68 -16.10 -2.84
C LEU A 22 -16.13 -15.28 -4.03
N LEU A 23 -15.11 -15.80 -4.71
CA LEU A 23 -14.60 -15.23 -5.96
C LEU A 23 -15.65 -15.29 -7.09
N ASP A 24 -16.42 -16.37 -7.19
CA ASP A 24 -17.50 -16.48 -8.17
C ASP A 24 -18.65 -15.48 -7.89
N TYR A 25 -18.95 -15.20 -6.62
CA TYR A 25 -19.87 -14.13 -6.24
C TYR A 25 -19.36 -12.74 -6.67
N PHE A 26 -18.06 -12.42 -6.46
CA PHE A 26 -17.49 -11.12 -6.82
C PHE A 26 -17.35 -10.86 -8.33
N LYS A 27 -17.42 -11.90 -9.17
CA LYS A 27 -17.45 -11.73 -10.62
C LYS A 27 -18.71 -11.00 -11.10
N ILE A 28 -19.85 -11.12 -10.42
CA ILE A 28 -21.13 -10.60 -10.92
C ILE A 28 -21.46 -9.23 -10.30
N LYS A 29 -21.40 -8.17 -11.10
CA LYS A 29 -21.87 -6.82 -10.72
C LYS A 29 -23.11 -6.43 -11.53
N LYS A 30 -24.07 -5.75 -10.90
CA LYS A 30 -25.25 -5.19 -11.60
C LYS A 30 -25.14 -3.67 -11.70
N LEU A 31 -25.21 -3.13 -12.90
CA LEU A 31 -25.18 -1.69 -13.18
C LEU A 31 -26.25 -1.37 -14.24
N ASN A 32 -27.11 -0.37 -13.97
CA ASN A 32 -28.21 0.05 -14.85
C ASN A 32 -29.03 -1.14 -15.41
N GLY A 33 -29.40 -2.08 -14.53
CA GLY A 33 -30.17 -3.28 -14.84
C GLY A 33 -29.37 -4.43 -15.48
N LYS A 34 -28.22 -4.16 -16.10
CA LYS A 34 -27.38 -5.16 -16.78
C LYS A 34 -26.37 -5.80 -15.82
N TYR A 35 -26.04 -7.07 -16.07
CA TYR A 35 -25.02 -7.80 -15.34
C TYR A 35 -23.68 -7.73 -16.09
N PHE A 36 -22.60 -7.47 -15.35
CA PHE A 36 -21.24 -7.34 -15.84
C PHE A 36 -20.36 -8.35 -15.12
N HIS A 37 -19.52 -9.06 -15.88
CA HIS A 37 -18.55 -10.00 -15.34
C HIS A 37 -17.21 -9.29 -15.10
N GLN A 38 -16.82 -9.05 -13.84
CA GLN A 38 -15.49 -8.53 -13.53
C GLN A 38 -14.44 -9.63 -13.80
N VAL A 39 -13.68 -9.47 -14.89
CA VAL A 39 -12.79 -10.52 -15.42
C VAL A 39 -11.51 -10.69 -14.59
N HIS A 40 -10.97 -9.59 -14.05
CA HIS A 40 -9.74 -9.56 -13.25
C HIS A 40 -9.91 -8.63 -12.03
N VAL A 41 -9.18 -8.96 -10.95
CA VAL A 41 -9.18 -8.27 -9.63
C VAL A 41 -10.55 -8.31 -8.93
N GLY A 42 -10.56 -8.16 -7.60
CA GLY A 42 -11.78 -8.10 -6.80
C GLY A 42 -12.53 -6.75 -6.90
N ALA A 43 -13.66 -6.66 -6.21
CA ALA A 43 -14.48 -5.46 -6.21
C ALA A 43 -13.97 -4.43 -5.18
N MET A 44 -13.34 -3.35 -5.66
CA MET A 44 -13.12 -2.15 -4.84
C MET A 44 -14.43 -1.73 -4.15
N GLY A 45 -14.36 -1.41 -2.86
CA GLY A 45 -15.53 -1.16 -2.00
C GLY A 45 -16.14 -2.39 -1.32
N SER A 46 -15.72 -3.62 -1.65
CA SER A 46 -16.13 -4.81 -0.89
C SER A 46 -15.21 -5.09 0.30
N THR A 47 -15.81 -5.27 1.48
CA THR A 47 -15.14 -5.65 2.74
C THR A 47 -14.26 -6.89 2.61
N LEU A 48 -14.65 -7.87 1.79
CA LEU A 48 -13.91 -9.14 1.64
C LEU A 48 -12.84 -9.10 0.52
N THR A 49 -12.91 -8.12 -0.39
CA THR A 49 -11.90 -7.98 -1.45
C THR A 49 -10.53 -7.61 -0.88
N LEU A 50 -10.48 -6.76 0.16
CA LEU A 50 -9.22 -6.41 0.84
C LEU A 50 -8.59 -7.63 1.55
N THR A 51 -9.41 -8.51 2.14
CA THR A 51 -8.92 -9.75 2.76
C THR A 51 -8.34 -10.70 1.71
N ILE A 52 -9.06 -10.93 0.59
CA ILE A 52 -8.58 -11.77 -0.51
C ILE A 52 -7.28 -11.21 -1.10
N ALA A 53 -7.20 -9.90 -1.33
CA ALA A 53 -6.00 -9.24 -1.83
C ALA A 53 -4.80 -9.44 -0.90
N ASN A 54 -4.97 -9.27 0.42
CA ASN A 54 -3.91 -9.53 1.40
C ASN A 54 -3.49 -11.01 1.44
N CYS A 55 -4.43 -11.96 1.30
CA CYS A 55 -4.08 -13.38 1.20
C CYS A 55 -3.29 -13.69 -0.07
N TYR A 56 -3.66 -13.11 -1.22
CA TYR A 56 -2.92 -13.25 -2.48
C TYR A 56 -1.51 -12.67 -2.36
N MET A 57 -1.41 -11.45 -1.84
CA MET A 57 -0.12 -10.78 -1.61
C MET A 57 0.76 -11.58 -0.67
N TYR A 58 0.24 -12.17 0.41
CA TYR A 58 1.01 -13.02 1.31
C TYR A 58 1.69 -14.19 0.57
N PHE A 59 0.98 -14.86 -0.34
CA PHE A 59 1.55 -15.97 -1.11
C PHE A 59 2.60 -15.52 -2.14
N TYR A 60 2.42 -14.35 -2.75
CA TYR A 60 3.39 -13.74 -3.66
C TYR A 60 4.64 -13.23 -2.91
N GLU A 61 4.45 -12.53 -1.79
CA GLU A 61 5.51 -11.79 -1.09
C GLU A 61 6.35 -12.64 -0.15
N ARG A 62 5.82 -13.73 0.42
CA ARG A 62 6.51 -14.55 1.45
C ARG A 62 7.94 -14.94 1.10
N ASP A 63 8.24 -15.18 -0.18
CA ASP A 63 9.55 -15.65 -0.63
C ASP A 63 10.46 -14.47 -1.01
N ILE A 64 9.90 -13.30 -1.30
CA ILE A 64 10.61 -12.00 -1.40
C ILE A 64 11.03 -11.53 0.00
N VAL A 65 10.10 -11.56 0.98
CA VAL A 65 10.34 -11.22 2.39
C VAL A 65 11.51 -12.03 2.96
N LYS A 66 11.56 -13.34 2.71
CA LYS A 66 12.69 -14.20 3.13
C LYS A 66 14.02 -13.73 2.53
N GLN A 67 14.06 -13.39 1.23
CA GLN A 67 15.29 -12.93 0.56
C GLN A 67 15.80 -11.61 1.15
N VAL A 68 14.89 -10.67 1.44
CA VAL A 68 15.21 -9.38 2.06
C VAL A 68 15.68 -9.56 3.51
N ASN A 69 14.96 -10.34 4.33
CA ASN A 69 15.35 -10.59 5.73
C ASN A 69 16.70 -11.33 5.82
N ASN A 70 16.96 -12.29 4.92
CA ASN A 70 18.24 -13.02 4.85
C ASN A 70 19.43 -12.15 4.41
N SER A 71 19.20 -10.90 3.99
CA SER A 71 20.24 -9.93 3.66
C SER A 71 20.30 -8.75 4.65
N ASN A 72 19.72 -8.93 5.84
CA ASN A 72 19.56 -7.90 6.87
C ASN A 72 18.81 -6.64 6.37
N GLY A 73 18.01 -6.79 5.31
CA GLY A 73 17.15 -5.73 4.80
C GLY A 73 15.80 -5.66 5.52
N LEU A 74 15.05 -4.60 5.19
CA LEU A 74 13.74 -4.31 5.74
C LEU A 74 12.68 -4.38 4.62
N TYR A 75 11.74 -5.32 4.74
CA TYR A 75 10.58 -5.45 3.85
C TYR A 75 9.31 -4.93 4.53
N LEU A 76 8.49 -4.16 3.82
CA LEU A 76 7.37 -3.40 4.36
C LEU A 76 6.21 -3.32 3.34
N ARG A 77 4.96 -3.69 3.68
CA ARG A 77 3.77 -3.53 2.78
C ARG A 77 2.48 -3.02 3.44
N CYS A 78 1.80 -2.07 2.77
CA CYS A 78 0.54 -1.45 3.14
C CYS A 78 -0.39 -1.48 1.92
N ILE A 79 -1.40 -2.35 1.94
CA ILE A 79 -2.31 -2.59 0.79
C ILE A 79 -1.50 -2.88 -0.48
N ASP A 80 -1.41 -1.91 -1.40
CA ASP A 80 -0.73 -2.03 -2.69
C ASP A 80 0.78 -1.73 -2.60
N ASP A 81 1.28 -1.16 -1.51
CA ASP A 81 2.53 -0.40 -1.50
C ASP A 81 3.67 -1.14 -0.79
N ILE A 82 4.77 -1.47 -1.49
CA ILE A 82 5.84 -2.40 -1.04
C ILE A 82 7.23 -1.74 -1.02
N LEU A 83 7.90 -1.62 0.13
CA LEU A 83 9.32 -1.21 0.22
C LEU A 83 10.27 -2.32 0.62
N ILE A 84 11.48 -2.14 0.12
CA ILE A 84 12.64 -2.98 0.31
C ILE A 84 13.82 -2.02 0.56
N ILE A 85 14.30 -1.94 1.81
CA ILE A 85 15.58 -1.29 2.14
C ILE A 85 16.61 -2.41 2.28
N ILE A 86 17.62 -2.44 1.39
CA ILE A 86 18.66 -3.48 1.35
C ILE A 86 20.02 -2.89 1.02
N ASN A 87 21.08 -3.52 1.53
CA ASN A 87 22.46 -3.20 1.16
C ASN A 87 22.96 -4.13 0.04
N TRP A 88 22.38 -4.00 -1.16
CA TRP A 88 22.78 -4.78 -2.35
C TRP A 88 23.29 -3.87 -3.47
N PRO A 89 24.22 -4.35 -4.32
CA PRO A 89 24.60 -3.67 -5.55
C PRO A 89 23.38 -3.41 -6.45
N ILE A 90 23.27 -2.21 -7.00
CA ILE A 90 22.13 -1.78 -7.85
C ILE A 90 21.83 -2.75 -9.01
N GLN A 91 22.88 -3.34 -9.60
CA GLN A 91 22.79 -4.33 -10.68
C GLN A 91 22.21 -5.69 -10.23
N HIS A 92 22.42 -6.06 -8.96
CA HIS A 92 21.83 -7.27 -8.40
C HIS A 92 20.35 -7.05 -8.07
N LEU A 93 20.02 -5.89 -7.48
CA LEU A 93 18.65 -5.50 -7.16
C LEU A 93 17.78 -5.40 -8.43
N SER A 94 18.24 -4.72 -9.50
CA SER A 94 17.47 -4.60 -10.74
C SER A 94 17.20 -5.97 -11.39
N LYS A 95 18.20 -6.86 -11.40
CA LYS A 95 18.03 -8.25 -11.86
C LYS A 95 17.06 -9.06 -11.00
N GLN A 96 17.00 -8.80 -9.69
CA GLN A 96 16.09 -9.48 -8.78
C GLN A 96 14.65 -8.96 -8.86
N ILE A 97 14.46 -7.65 -9.08
CA ILE A 97 13.14 -7.05 -9.39
C ILE A 97 12.54 -7.67 -10.64
N ASN A 98 13.35 -7.88 -11.70
CA ASN A 98 12.87 -8.56 -12.92
C ASN A 98 12.41 -9.99 -12.63
N ARG A 99 13.15 -10.76 -11.82
CA ARG A 99 12.74 -12.11 -11.37
C ARG A 99 11.46 -12.10 -10.54
N TRP A 100 11.29 -11.12 -9.64
CA TRP A 100 10.03 -10.98 -8.88
C TRP A 100 8.85 -10.60 -9.80
N ASN A 101 9.11 -9.89 -10.90
CA ASN A 101 8.16 -9.63 -11.98
C ASN A 101 7.92 -10.82 -12.93
N GLU A 102 8.67 -11.91 -12.82
CA GLU A 102 8.45 -13.18 -13.53
C GLU A 102 7.64 -14.20 -12.70
N LEU A 103 7.55 -14.02 -11.37
CA LEU A 103 6.80 -14.90 -10.46
C LEU A 103 5.29 -14.92 -10.72
N ASP A 104 4.74 -13.85 -11.28
CA ASP A 104 3.29 -13.64 -11.46
C ASP A 104 3.01 -12.92 -12.78
N LEU A 105 1.90 -13.25 -13.45
CA LEU A 105 1.51 -12.63 -14.73
C LEU A 105 0.68 -11.35 -14.56
N ILE A 106 -0.02 -11.22 -13.42
CA ILE A 106 -0.96 -10.15 -13.09
C ILE A 106 -0.25 -9.05 -12.29
N ILE A 107 0.55 -9.42 -11.28
CA ILE A 107 1.34 -8.47 -10.48
C ILE A 107 2.57 -8.03 -11.27
N LYS A 108 2.80 -6.70 -11.31
CA LYS A 108 4.03 -6.07 -11.78
C LYS A 108 4.48 -4.98 -10.82
N LEU A 109 5.62 -5.20 -10.17
CA LEU A 109 6.36 -4.24 -9.36
C LEU A 109 6.99 -3.18 -10.27
N LYS A 110 6.65 -1.91 -10.04
CA LYS A 110 7.27 -0.74 -10.70
C LYS A 110 8.24 -0.08 -9.71
N ALA A 111 9.39 -0.71 -9.50
CA ALA A 111 10.34 -0.25 -8.50
C ALA A 111 11.00 1.08 -8.89
N GLN A 112 10.94 2.05 -7.98
CA GLN A 112 11.82 3.23 -7.98
C GLN A 112 13.00 2.94 -7.03
N VAL A 113 14.23 3.22 -7.45
CA VAL A 113 15.44 2.90 -6.65
C VAL A 113 16.38 4.11 -6.60
N GLY A 114 16.77 4.50 -5.39
CA GLY A 114 17.66 5.63 -5.13
C GLY A 114 18.02 5.74 -3.65
N HIS A 115 18.82 6.75 -3.28
CA HIS A 115 19.20 7.02 -1.89
C HIS A 115 18.11 7.71 -1.07
N SER A 116 17.06 8.23 -1.73
CA SER A 116 15.83 8.67 -1.08
C SER A 116 14.60 8.23 -1.88
N THR A 117 13.47 8.09 -1.19
CA THR A 117 12.17 7.77 -1.78
C THR A 117 11.02 8.34 -0.92
N ASN A 118 9.81 8.36 -1.47
CA ASN A 118 8.60 8.73 -0.75
C ASN A 118 7.73 7.50 -0.50
N PHE A 119 7.14 7.40 0.68
CA PHE A 119 6.12 6.41 1.02
C PHE A 119 5.02 7.04 1.86
N LEU A 120 3.75 6.86 1.47
CA LEU A 120 2.60 7.54 2.07
C LEU A 120 2.96 9.03 2.30
N ASP A 121 3.01 9.43 3.57
CA ASP A 121 3.29 10.79 4.02
C ASP A 121 4.72 10.94 4.60
N LEU A 122 5.65 10.04 4.26
CA LEU A 122 7.05 10.03 4.68
C LEU A 122 8.00 10.15 3.47
N TYR A 123 8.92 11.11 3.52
CA TYR A 123 10.14 11.09 2.70
C TYR A 123 11.23 10.41 3.52
N ILE A 124 11.88 9.42 2.93
CA ILE A 124 12.91 8.56 3.54
C ILE A 124 14.22 8.78 2.79
N GLU A 125 15.31 9.03 3.52
CA GLU A 125 16.63 9.36 2.95
C GLU A 125 17.73 8.62 3.72
N ASN A 126 18.57 7.86 3.00
CA ASN A 126 19.73 7.19 3.56
C ASN A 126 20.95 8.13 3.51
N LYS A 127 21.46 8.52 4.69
CA LYS A 127 22.71 9.28 4.84
C LYS A 127 23.74 8.38 5.50
N ASN A 128 24.72 7.93 4.73
CA ASN A 128 25.88 7.16 5.20
C ASN A 128 25.52 5.87 6.00
N GLY A 129 24.34 5.30 5.79
CA GLY A 129 23.84 4.11 6.50
C GLY A 129 22.71 4.40 7.50
N GLU A 130 22.51 5.66 7.89
CA GLU A 130 21.42 6.08 8.76
C GLU A 130 20.18 6.49 7.95
N LEU A 131 18.99 6.08 8.41
CA LEU A 131 17.71 6.39 7.77
C LEU A 131 17.07 7.61 8.41
N PHE A 132 17.09 8.72 7.69
CA PHE A 132 16.38 9.94 8.05
C PHE A 132 14.97 9.91 7.45
N THR A 133 13.97 10.29 8.25
CA THR A 133 12.59 10.44 7.79
C THR A 133 12.08 11.85 8.09
N LYS A 134 11.21 12.35 7.22
CA LYS A 134 10.49 13.62 7.41
C LYS A 134 9.09 13.50 6.82
N LEU A 135 8.16 14.33 7.28
CA LEU A 135 6.82 14.43 6.71
C LEU A 135 6.91 14.85 5.23
N TYR A 136 6.11 14.21 4.38
CA TYR A 136 6.06 14.46 2.94
C TYR A 136 4.62 14.61 2.48
N HIS A 137 4.31 15.78 1.91
CA HIS A 137 3.08 15.99 1.17
C HIS A 137 3.39 15.91 -0.32
N LYS A 138 2.52 15.24 -1.08
CA LYS A 138 2.61 15.19 -2.55
C LYS A 138 2.48 16.61 -3.11
N PRO A 139 3.13 16.99 -4.22
CA PRO A 139 2.97 18.33 -4.81
C PRO A 139 1.54 18.69 -5.23
N SER A 140 0.66 17.69 -5.35
CA SER A 140 -0.79 17.85 -5.58
C SER A 140 -1.62 17.80 -4.29
N TYR A 141 -1.02 17.97 -3.12
CA TYR A 141 -1.72 18.04 -1.85
C TYR A 141 -2.23 19.46 -1.64
N GLU A 142 -3.51 19.67 -1.94
CA GLU A 142 -4.24 20.82 -1.45
C GLU A 142 -4.72 20.51 -0.02
N ALA A 143 -4.49 21.44 0.91
CA ALA A 143 -5.07 21.36 2.24
C ALA A 143 -6.58 21.65 2.14
N TYR A 144 -7.39 20.59 2.11
CA TYR A 144 -8.86 20.69 2.14
C TYR A 144 -9.34 21.10 3.54
N TYR A 145 -9.20 22.39 3.86
CA TYR A 145 -9.90 23.00 4.99
C TYR A 145 -11.41 22.85 4.80
N LEU A 146 -12.13 22.33 5.79
CA LEU A 146 -13.57 22.34 5.81
C LEU A 146 -14.03 23.79 5.94
N PRO A 147 -14.87 24.32 5.02
CA PRO A 147 -15.40 25.66 5.17
C PRO A 147 -16.28 25.71 6.43
N PHE A 148 -16.02 26.67 7.32
CA PHE A 148 -16.78 26.85 8.57
C PHE A 148 -18.29 27.03 8.34
N ASN A 149 -18.67 27.54 7.17
CA ASN A 149 -20.08 27.69 6.73
C ASN A 149 -20.69 26.40 6.15
N GLY A 150 -19.99 25.26 6.22
CA GLY A 150 -20.47 23.96 5.76
C GLY A 150 -21.45 23.31 6.74
N VAL A 151 -22.25 22.35 6.26
CA VAL A 151 -23.22 21.62 7.10
C VAL A 151 -22.55 20.39 7.74
N HIS A 152 -21.46 20.64 8.48
CA HIS A 152 -20.71 19.62 9.20
C HIS A 152 -20.95 19.75 10.72
N PRO A 153 -20.94 18.63 11.48
CA PRO A 153 -21.11 18.70 12.93
C PRO A 153 -19.90 19.40 13.58
N ILE A 154 -20.14 20.16 14.65
CA ILE A 154 -19.16 21.09 15.25
C ILE A 154 -17.81 20.43 15.56
N HIS A 155 -17.81 19.17 16.05
CA HIS A 155 -16.60 18.41 16.36
C HIS A 155 -15.68 18.12 15.15
N ALA A 156 -16.15 18.30 13.92
CA ALA A 156 -15.31 18.20 12.73
C ALA A 156 -14.28 19.35 12.67
N TYR A 157 -14.71 20.55 13.06
CA TYR A 157 -13.89 21.77 13.01
C TYR A 157 -12.89 21.89 14.18
N GLU A 158 -13.17 21.24 15.32
CA GLU A 158 -12.31 21.30 16.53
C GLU A 158 -10.87 20.79 16.27
N ASN A 159 -10.71 19.83 15.35
CA ASN A 159 -9.39 19.35 14.92
C ASN A 159 -8.63 20.35 14.05
N GLU A 160 -9.32 21.21 13.29
CA GLU A 160 -8.68 22.15 12.36
C GLU A 160 -8.14 23.40 13.06
N TYR A 161 -8.83 23.89 14.09
CA TYR A 161 -8.31 24.98 14.94
C TYR A 161 -6.92 24.65 15.51
N SER A 162 -6.67 23.38 15.84
CA SER A 162 -5.38 22.91 16.34
C SER A 162 -4.24 23.03 15.31
N ILE A 163 -4.56 23.03 14.01
CA ILE A 163 -3.58 23.17 12.91
C ILE A 163 -3.27 24.65 12.65
N CYS A 164 -4.28 25.53 12.72
CA CYS A 164 -4.10 26.97 12.51
C CYS A 164 -3.10 27.60 13.49
N TYR A 165 -3.04 27.13 14.74
CA TYR A 165 -2.06 27.61 15.72
C TYR A 165 -0.60 27.22 15.42
N VAL A 166 -0.35 26.19 14.60
CA VAL A 166 1.01 25.76 14.24
C VAL A 166 1.58 26.64 13.11
N ASN A 167 0.75 27.08 12.17
CA ASN A 167 1.14 27.94 11.04
C ASN A 167 1.02 29.45 11.36
N SER A 168 1.04 29.83 12.63
CA SER A 168 0.88 31.22 13.10
C SER A 168 2.03 31.73 13.98
N CYS A 169 3.15 31.00 14.03
CA CYS A 169 4.36 31.36 14.77
C CYS A 169 5.58 31.22 13.85
N ASP A 170 6.19 32.38 13.54
CA ASP A 170 7.44 32.61 12.78
C ASP A 170 7.50 32.10 11.31
#